data_AF-A0A7S1RUE7-F1
#
_entry.id   AF-A0A7S1RUE7-F1
#
_cell.length_a   1.000
_cell.length_b   1.000
_cell.length_c   1.000
_cell.angle_alpha   90.00
_cell.angle_beta   90.00
_cell.angle_gamma   90.00
#
_symmetry.space_group_name_H-M   'P 1'
#
loop_
_entity.id
_entity.type
_entity.pdbx_description
1 polymer ?
#
loop_
_entity_poly.entity_id
_entity_poly.type
_entity_poly.pdbx_seq_one_letter_code
_entity_poly.pdbx_strand_id
1 'polypeptide(L)'
;PIAGLMTGVLATVMVQSSSTSTSIVVGLVGAEQITVRTGIPIIMGANIGTSVTNTIVSMGHVSNRFELQRAFAGATVHDMFNYLTVLTVLPVEVIVGAIQGEGGPIYWITEAVTNALMGSEKATGLFKSPIELATKPVAELFIQNDKHVITALSLGAPAEFAPNATNASLCSSTGGADCSRYYCVSLELDKNLKEISSSAYKTKLTKCDGHILEPASPCLSSEVCYLDAGRYYREYVTENHIISGGITAGAGDLGGGIVSLVVSLLCLSLGLVCLTKCLHRLFIGRAKRVIVMSTKLNDYVALLIGVAITIVVQSSSVITSALTPFCGLGLLTLEKMLPLTLGANIGTTVTALIAALTKMSHNTIHIALCHLF
;
A
#
# COMPACT_ATOMS: atom_id res chain seq x y z
N PRO A 1 2.49 -16.06 2.64
CA PRO A 1 1.25 -15.83 1.86
C PRO A 1 0.00 -15.70 2.74
N ILE A 2 -0.32 -16.69 3.59
CA ILE A 2 -1.52 -16.65 4.45
C ILE A 2 -1.50 -15.46 5.43
N ALA A 3 -0.35 -15.18 6.05
CA ALA A 3 -0.20 -14.02 6.92
C ALA A 3 -0.52 -12.71 6.17
N GLY A 4 0.01 -12.52 4.95
CA GLY A 4 -0.30 -11.36 4.11
C GLY A 4 -1.79 -11.28 3.75
N LEU A 5 -2.41 -12.41 3.40
CA LEU A 5 -3.86 -12.49 3.16
C LEU A 5 -4.65 -12.00 4.38
N MET A 6 -4.32 -12.48 5.57
CA MET A 6 -5.00 -12.05 6.80
C MET A 6 -4.73 -10.59 7.13
N THR A 7 -3.52 -10.07 6.89
CA THR A 7 -3.21 -8.65 7.01
C THR A 7 -4.11 -7.81 6.10
N GLY A 8 -4.32 -8.24 4.86
CA GLY A 8 -5.22 -7.58 3.92
C GLY A 8 -6.68 -7.58 4.39
N VAL A 9 -7.18 -8.74 4.83
CA VAL A 9 -8.54 -8.88 5.36
C VAL A 9 -8.74 -7.94 6.54
N LEU A 10 -7.83 -7.98 7.52
CA LEU A 10 -7.90 -7.15 8.72
C LEU A 10 -7.81 -5.66 8.38
N ALA A 11 -6.89 -5.27 7.49
CA ALA A 11 -6.75 -3.90 7.05
C ALA A 11 -8.05 -3.39 6.42
N THR A 12 -8.67 -4.16 5.51
CA THR A 12 -9.94 -3.76 4.90
C THR A 12 -11.09 -3.78 5.90
N VAL A 13 -11.15 -4.73 6.84
CA VAL A 13 -12.22 -4.75 7.86
C VAL A 13 -12.13 -3.54 8.79
N MET A 14 -10.92 -3.11 9.15
CA MET A 14 -10.72 -1.91 9.97
C MET A 14 -11.04 -0.62 9.20
N VAL A 15 -10.57 -0.53 7.96
CA VAL A 15 -10.72 0.66 7.12
C VAL A 15 -12.08 0.70 6.40
N GLN A 16 -12.76 -0.44 6.31
CA GLN A 16 -14.03 -0.67 5.59
C GLN A 16 -13.97 -0.32 4.09
N SER A 17 -12.77 -0.25 3.50
CA SER A 17 -12.56 0.11 2.10
C SER A 17 -11.32 -0.60 1.55
N SER A 18 -11.53 -1.57 0.64
CA SER A 18 -10.42 -2.28 0.00
C SER A 18 -9.59 -1.39 -0.89
N SER A 19 -10.19 -0.42 -1.59
CA SER A 19 -9.43 0.53 -2.40
C SER A 19 -8.47 1.36 -1.56
N THR A 20 -8.85 1.69 -0.31
CA THR A 20 -7.96 2.36 0.63
C THR A 20 -6.84 1.43 1.10
N SER A 21 -7.17 0.21 1.51
CA SER A 21 -6.18 -0.79 1.93
C SER A 21 -5.20 -1.14 0.79
N THR A 22 -5.69 -1.30 -0.44
CA THR A 22 -4.88 -1.48 -1.64
C THR A 22 -4.00 -0.27 -1.92
N SER A 23 -4.52 0.96 -1.80
CA SER A 23 -3.72 2.17 -2.00
C SER A 23 -2.57 2.29 -0.99
N ILE A 24 -2.79 1.84 0.26
CA ILE A 24 -1.72 1.74 1.26
C ILE A 24 -0.65 0.75 0.79
N VAL A 25 -1.04 -0.46 0.35
CA VAL A 25 -0.11 -1.48 -0.17
C VAL A 25 0.66 -0.97 -1.40
N VAL A 26 -0.02 -0.35 -2.35
CA VAL A 26 0.60 0.30 -3.52
C VAL A 26 1.60 1.36 -3.07
N GLY A 27 1.24 2.18 -2.09
CA GLY A 27 2.12 3.20 -1.52
C GLY A 27 3.39 2.63 -0.86
N LEU A 28 3.24 1.51 -0.13
CA LEU A 28 4.32 0.76 0.51
C LEU A 28 5.23 0.08 -0.52
N VAL A 29 4.67 -0.52 -1.58
CA VAL A 29 5.46 -1.08 -2.69
C VAL A 29 6.22 0.01 -3.42
N GLY A 30 5.57 1.15 -3.71
CA GLY A 30 6.25 2.30 -4.30
C GLY A 30 7.21 3.01 -3.36
N ALA A 31 7.21 2.70 -2.06
CA ALA A 31 8.22 3.14 -1.10
C ALA A 31 9.33 2.09 -0.94
N GLU A 32 9.27 0.99 -1.70
CA GLU A 32 10.19 -0.15 -1.61
C GLU A 32 10.23 -0.81 -0.22
N GLN A 33 9.20 -0.56 0.61
CA GLN A 33 9.10 -1.14 1.95
C GLN A 33 8.58 -2.58 1.93
N ILE A 34 7.75 -2.91 0.94
CA ILE A 34 7.26 -4.27 0.70
C ILE A 34 7.45 -4.61 -0.76
N THR A 35 7.78 -5.87 -1.05
CA THR A 35 7.90 -6.35 -2.42
C THR A 35 6.54 -6.66 -3.02
N VAL A 36 6.41 -6.61 -4.35
CA VAL A 36 5.18 -6.98 -5.08
C VAL A 36 4.72 -8.39 -4.68
N ARG A 37 5.66 -9.34 -4.55
CA ARG A 37 5.39 -10.73 -4.13
C ARG A 37 4.72 -10.82 -2.75
N THR A 38 5.10 -9.96 -1.82
CA THR A 38 4.46 -9.89 -0.49
C THR A 38 3.16 -9.10 -0.53
N GLY A 39 3.04 -8.13 -1.44
CA GLY A 39 1.84 -7.33 -1.66
C GLY A 39 0.67 -8.12 -2.26
N ILE A 40 0.91 -9.07 -3.18
CA ILE A 40 -0.14 -9.83 -3.88
C ILE A 40 -1.12 -10.48 -2.89
N PRO A 41 -0.67 -11.29 -1.91
CA PRO A 41 -1.58 -11.86 -0.91
C PRO A 41 -2.31 -10.80 -0.09
N ILE A 42 -1.69 -9.64 0.20
CA ILE A 42 -2.32 -8.57 0.98
C ILE A 42 -3.49 -7.95 0.18
N ILE A 43 -3.32 -7.72 -1.12
CA ILE A 43 -4.39 -7.19 -1.97
C ILE A 43 -5.54 -8.19 -2.12
N MET A 44 -5.24 -9.48 -2.30
CA MET A 44 -6.27 -10.53 -2.29
C MET A 44 -7.06 -10.55 -0.98
N GLY A 45 -6.36 -10.36 0.14
CA GLY A 45 -6.98 -10.26 1.45
C GLY A 45 -7.85 -9.02 1.56
N ALA A 46 -7.38 -7.90 1.02
CA ALA A 46 -8.13 -6.67 0.97
C ALA A 46 -9.44 -6.82 0.18
N ASN A 47 -9.42 -7.58 -0.93
CA ASN A 47 -10.60 -7.92 -1.73
C ASN A 47 -11.60 -8.81 -0.97
N ILE A 48 -11.12 -9.76 -0.15
CA ILE A 48 -12.02 -10.53 0.72
C ILE A 48 -12.67 -9.63 1.79
N GLY A 49 -11.90 -8.71 2.38
CA GLY A 49 -12.36 -7.91 3.50
C GLY A 49 -13.57 -7.00 3.20
N THR A 50 -13.82 -6.63 1.93
CA THR A 50 -15.01 -5.82 1.55
C THR A 50 -16.34 -6.53 1.82
N SER A 51 -16.30 -7.86 1.91
CA SER A 51 -17.48 -8.71 2.11
C SER A 51 -18.20 -8.41 3.43
N VAL A 52 -17.45 -7.99 4.46
CA VAL A 52 -18.00 -7.67 5.78
C VAL A 52 -19.00 -6.52 5.71
N THR A 53 -18.72 -5.49 4.89
CA THR A 53 -19.60 -4.31 4.76
C THR A 53 -20.96 -4.70 4.18
N ASN A 54 -20.97 -5.50 3.11
CA ASN A 54 -22.21 -5.92 2.44
C ASN A 54 -23.08 -6.79 3.35
N THR A 55 -22.43 -7.68 4.10
CA THR A 55 -23.10 -8.53 5.09
C THR A 55 -23.79 -7.68 6.17
N ILE A 56 -23.09 -6.69 6.74
CA ILE A 56 -23.66 -5.76 7.73
C ILE A 56 -24.86 -5.00 7.16
N VAL A 57 -24.77 -4.51 5.92
CA VAL A 57 -25.87 -3.78 5.27
C VAL A 57 -27.09 -4.68 5.05
N SER A 58 -26.88 -5.95 4.67
CA SER A 58 -27.98 -6.90 4.50
C SER A 58 -28.75 -7.16 5.81
N MET A 59 -28.05 -7.20 6.95
CA MET A 59 -28.66 -7.37 8.27
C MET A 59 -29.58 -6.21 8.65
N GLY A 60 -29.47 -5.04 8.00
CA GLY A 60 -30.42 -3.94 8.17
C GLY A 60 -31.87 -4.29 7.82
N HIS A 61 -32.10 -5.36 7.04
CA HIS A 61 -33.43 -5.84 6.64
C HIS A 61 -33.96 -6.97 7.54
N VAL A 62 -33.35 -7.19 8.72
CA VAL A 62 -33.69 -8.31 9.63
C VAL A 62 -35.16 -8.33 10.07
N SER A 63 -35.85 -7.18 10.00
CA SER A 63 -37.27 -7.05 10.34
C SER A 63 -38.20 -7.87 9.44
N ASN A 64 -37.85 -8.09 8.17
CA ASN A 64 -38.65 -8.86 7.22
C ASN A 64 -37.82 -10.02 6.65
N ARG A 65 -38.24 -11.26 6.93
CA ARG A 65 -37.53 -12.48 6.51
C ARG A 65 -37.31 -12.55 4.99
N PHE A 66 -38.30 -12.13 4.19
CA PHE A 66 -38.20 -12.17 2.73
C PHE A 66 -37.23 -11.12 2.20
N GLU A 67 -37.26 -9.91 2.75
CA GLU A 67 -36.32 -8.85 2.37
C GLU A 67 -34.89 -9.20 2.82
N LEU A 68 -34.73 -9.73 4.04
CA LEU A 68 -33.45 -10.21 4.53
C LEU A 68 -32.87 -11.30 3.63
N GLN A 69 -33.64 -12.33 3.28
CA GLN A 69 -33.15 -13.43 2.46
C GLN A 69 -32.65 -12.93 1.09
N ARG A 70 -33.38 -12.02 0.46
CA ARG A 70 -33.01 -11.48 -0.85
C ARG A 70 -31.85 -10.49 -0.76
N ALA A 71 -31.82 -9.64 0.26
CA ALA A 71 -30.72 -8.72 0.52
C ALA A 71 -29.43 -9.48 0.85
N PHE A 72 -29.51 -10.51 1.70
CA PHE A 72 -28.38 -11.36 2.05
C PHE A 72 -27.86 -12.13 0.83
N ALA A 73 -28.75 -12.72 0.03
CA ALA A 73 -28.37 -13.36 -1.23
C ALA A 73 -27.64 -12.37 -2.16
N GLY A 74 -28.16 -11.14 -2.30
CA GLY A 74 -27.52 -10.09 -3.10
C GLY A 74 -26.14 -9.68 -2.58
N ALA A 75 -25.99 -9.55 -1.26
CA ALA A 75 -24.71 -9.25 -0.61
C ALA A 75 -23.67 -10.35 -0.88
N THR A 76 -24.06 -11.61 -0.75
CA THR A 76 -23.14 -12.75 -0.91
C THR A 76 -22.62 -12.95 -2.33
N VAL A 77 -23.24 -12.37 -3.36
CA VAL A 77 -22.78 -12.55 -4.76
C VAL A 77 -21.36 -11.99 -4.97
N HIS A 78 -21.12 -10.77 -4.49
CA HIS A 78 -19.79 -10.15 -4.55
C HIS A 78 -18.78 -10.93 -3.68
N ASP A 79 -19.22 -11.34 -2.50
CA ASP A 79 -18.38 -12.03 -1.52
C ASP A 79 -17.92 -13.40 -2.07
N MET A 80 -18.86 -14.19 -2.60
CA MET A 80 -18.57 -15.49 -3.19
C MET A 80 -17.63 -15.37 -4.39
N PHE A 81 -17.77 -14.33 -5.22
CA PHE A 81 -16.82 -14.08 -6.30
C PHE A 81 -15.40 -13.88 -5.76
N ASN A 82 -15.19 -12.96 -4.79
CA ASN A 82 -13.87 -12.71 -4.22
C ASN A 82 -13.30 -13.94 -3.50
N TYR A 83 -14.12 -14.66 -2.74
CA TYR A 83 -13.70 -15.91 -2.09
C TYR A 83 -13.28 -16.97 -3.10
N LEU A 84 -14.07 -17.18 -4.16
CA LEU A 84 -13.75 -18.16 -5.20
C LEU A 84 -12.47 -17.78 -5.95
N THR A 85 -12.26 -16.49 -6.27
CA THR A 85 -11.03 -16.05 -6.93
C THR A 85 -9.81 -16.28 -6.04
N VAL A 86 -9.87 -15.94 -4.75
CA VAL A 86 -8.74 -16.19 -3.85
C VAL A 86 -8.54 -17.69 -3.62
N LEU A 87 -9.60 -18.46 -3.40
CA LEU A 87 -9.50 -19.92 -3.17
C LEU A 87 -8.94 -20.67 -4.39
N THR A 88 -9.18 -20.18 -5.60
CA THR A 88 -8.67 -20.80 -6.83
C THR A 88 -7.29 -20.27 -7.21
N VAL A 89 -7.10 -18.95 -7.21
CA VAL A 89 -5.91 -18.32 -7.75
C VAL A 89 -4.77 -18.27 -6.73
N LEU A 90 -5.02 -18.05 -5.44
CA LEU A 90 -3.95 -17.97 -4.44
C LEU A 90 -3.15 -19.28 -4.28
N PRO A 91 -3.77 -20.48 -4.23
CA PRO A 91 -2.99 -21.72 -4.18
C PRO A 91 -2.13 -21.90 -5.44
N VAL A 92 -2.68 -21.59 -6.61
CA VAL A 92 -1.93 -21.67 -7.88
C VAL A 92 -0.77 -20.68 -7.90
N GLU A 93 -0.99 -19.44 -7.45
CA GLU A 93 0.03 -18.40 -7.29
C GLU A 93 1.18 -18.88 -6.41
N VAL A 94 0.87 -19.48 -5.26
CA VAL A 94 1.88 -19.98 -4.31
C VAL A 94 2.62 -21.19 -4.89
N ILE A 95 1.94 -22.13 -5.53
CA ILE A 95 2.55 -23.34 -6.10
C ILE A 95 3.49 -22.98 -7.24
N VAL A 96 3.01 -22.21 -8.22
CA VAL A 96 3.84 -21.80 -9.38
C VAL A 96 4.98 -20.90 -8.91
N GLY A 97 4.72 -19.98 -7.99
CA GLY A 97 5.74 -19.11 -7.41
C GLY A 97 6.78 -19.85 -6.56
N ALA A 98 6.48 -21.05 -6.07
CA ALA A 98 7.45 -21.93 -5.43
C ALA A 98 8.30 -22.70 -6.46
N ILE A 99 7.73 -23.03 -7.63
CA ILE A 99 8.42 -23.76 -8.71
C ILE A 99 9.37 -22.85 -9.49
N GLN A 100 8.94 -21.63 -9.82
CA GLN A 100 9.67 -20.72 -10.72
C GLN A 100 10.63 -19.76 -10.01
N GLY A 101 10.54 -19.60 -8.68
CA GLY A 101 11.39 -18.71 -7.90
C GLY A 101 11.08 -17.21 -8.01
N GLU A 102 10.50 -16.75 -9.13
CA GLU A 102 10.30 -15.31 -9.42
C GLU A 102 8.85 -14.78 -9.28
N GLY A 103 7.86 -15.63 -8.99
CA GLY A 103 6.45 -15.21 -8.84
C GLY A 103 5.46 -16.24 -9.43
N GLY A 104 4.17 -16.16 -9.09
CA GLY A 104 3.13 -17.02 -9.66
C GLY A 104 2.46 -16.40 -10.90
N PRO A 105 1.36 -16.96 -11.41
CA PRO A 105 0.76 -16.52 -12.66
C PRO A 105 0.21 -15.10 -12.62
N ILE A 106 -0.31 -14.63 -11.46
CA ILE A 106 -0.74 -13.24 -11.35
C ILE A 106 0.46 -12.33 -11.54
N TYR A 107 1.56 -12.59 -10.81
CA TYR A 107 2.77 -11.80 -10.94
C TYR A 107 3.20 -11.66 -12.40
N TRP A 108 3.25 -12.76 -13.16
CA TRP A 108 3.63 -12.73 -14.57
C TRP A 108 2.62 -12.00 -15.47
N ILE A 109 1.32 -12.20 -15.25
CA ILE A 109 0.27 -11.53 -16.02
C ILE A 109 0.34 -10.02 -15.76
N THR A 110 0.42 -9.60 -14.50
CA THR A 110 0.47 -8.18 -14.14
C THR A 110 1.78 -7.54 -14.56
N GLU A 111 2.90 -8.27 -14.51
CA GLU A 111 4.19 -7.84 -15.05
C GLU A 111 4.13 -7.64 -16.57
N ALA A 112 3.56 -8.58 -17.31
CA ALA A 112 3.40 -8.47 -18.77
C ALA A 112 2.52 -7.28 -19.16
N VAL A 113 1.40 -7.08 -18.45
CA VAL A 113 0.51 -5.93 -18.67
C VAL A 113 1.20 -4.62 -18.30
N THR A 114 1.98 -4.60 -17.21
CA THR A 114 2.74 -3.41 -16.79
C THR A 114 3.82 -3.06 -17.81
N ASN A 115 4.58 -4.03 -18.31
CA ASN A 115 5.56 -3.83 -19.37
C ASN A 115 4.92 -3.30 -20.66
N ALA A 116 3.73 -3.78 -21.02
CA ALA A 116 2.98 -3.25 -22.16
C ALA A 116 2.49 -1.80 -21.94
N LEU A 117 2.06 -1.46 -20.72
CA LEU A 117 1.60 -0.12 -20.35
C LEU A 117 2.76 0.89 -20.21
N MET A 118 3.91 0.45 -19.72
CA MET A 118 5.07 1.29 -19.37
C MET A 118 6.19 1.25 -20.39
N GLY A 119 6.02 0.58 -21.53
CA GLY A 119 7.02 0.38 -22.60
C GLY A 119 7.63 1.64 -23.23
N SER A 120 7.41 2.82 -22.65
CA SER A 120 8.21 4.02 -22.88
C SER A 120 8.72 4.58 -21.55
N GLU A 121 10.00 4.33 -21.24
CA GLU A 121 10.74 4.90 -20.08
C GLU A 121 10.62 6.44 -19.96
N LYS A 122 10.19 7.14 -21.02
CA LYS A 122 10.03 8.61 -21.05
C LYS A 122 8.69 9.12 -20.52
N ALA A 123 7.71 8.25 -20.26
CA ALA A 123 6.39 8.69 -19.78
C ALA A 123 6.35 8.95 -18.26
N THR A 124 7.25 8.34 -17.49
CA THR A 124 7.29 8.41 -16.01
C THR A 124 7.58 9.82 -15.48
N GLY A 125 8.31 10.64 -16.23
CA GLY A 125 8.62 12.03 -15.87
C GLY A 125 7.57 13.08 -16.29
N LEU A 126 6.58 12.72 -17.11
CA LEU A 126 5.69 13.66 -17.78
C LEU A 126 4.32 13.84 -17.11
N PHE A 127 3.94 12.93 -16.21
CA PHE A 127 2.68 13.01 -15.46
C PHE A 127 2.96 13.21 -13.97
N LYS A 128 3.06 14.47 -13.53
CA LYS A 128 2.90 14.78 -12.10
C LYS A 128 1.46 14.49 -11.73
N SER A 129 1.23 13.56 -10.82
CA SER A 129 -0.11 13.15 -10.41
C SER A 129 -0.90 14.36 -9.90
N PRO A 130 -2.01 14.73 -10.56
CA PRO A 130 -2.88 15.81 -10.08
C PRO A 130 -3.41 15.54 -8.67
N ILE A 131 -3.52 14.26 -8.30
CA ILE A 131 -3.95 13.82 -6.97
C ILE A 131 -2.85 14.08 -5.96
N GLU A 132 -1.59 13.72 -6.26
CA GLU A 132 -0.47 14.01 -5.36
C GLU A 132 -0.32 15.51 -5.13
N LEU A 133 -0.47 16.34 -6.17
CA LEU A 133 -0.44 17.80 -6.02
C LEU A 133 -1.53 18.32 -5.07
N ALA A 134 -2.71 17.71 -5.08
CA ALA A 134 -3.83 18.09 -4.22
C ALA A 134 -3.70 17.53 -2.79
N THR A 135 -3.20 16.30 -2.63
CA THR A 135 -3.14 15.61 -1.33
C THR A 135 -1.89 15.93 -0.54
N LYS A 136 -0.76 16.19 -1.19
CA LYS A 136 0.52 16.48 -0.55
C LYS A 136 0.48 17.62 0.48
N PRO A 137 -0.11 18.81 0.23
CA PRO A 137 -0.14 19.87 1.23
C PRO A 137 -0.97 19.51 2.47
N VAL A 138 -2.01 18.68 2.30
CA VAL A 138 -2.82 18.18 3.42
C VAL A 138 -2.05 17.10 4.19
N ALA A 139 -1.38 16.19 3.47
CA ALA A 139 -0.57 15.14 4.07
C ALA A 139 0.58 15.72 4.89
N GLU A 140 1.35 16.65 4.31
CA GLU A 140 2.49 17.31 4.97
C GLU A 140 2.08 18.21 6.14
N LEU A 141 0.84 18.71 6.17
CA LEU A 141 0.31 19.42 7.33
C LEU A 141 0.09 18.47 8.52
N PHE A 142 -0.37 17.26 8.25
CA PHE A 142 -0.67 16.27 9.29
C PHE A 142 0.57 15.48 9.73
N ILE A 143 1.37 14.98 8.79
CA ILE A 143 2.55 14.17 9.03
C ILE A 143 3.64 14.48 7.99
N GLN A 144 4.85 14.76 8.46
CA GLN A 144 6.06 14.70 7.64
C GLN A 144 6.95 13.58 8.15
N ASN A 145 7.22 12.61 7.28
CA ASN A 145 8.09 11.48 7.57
C ASN A 145 9.42 11.66 6.85
N ASP A 146 10.52 11.38 7.53
CA ASP A 146 11.84 11.35 6.89
C ASP A 146 12.05 10.04 6.13
N LYS A 147 11.92 10.10 4.79
CA LYS A 147 12.07 8.94 3.91
C LYS A 147 13.45 8.29 4.04
N HIS A 148 14.51 9.09 4.22
CA HIS A 148 15.88 8.58 4.22
C HIS A 148 16.21 7.83 5.52
N VAL A 149 15.68 8.31 6.66
CA VAL A 149 15.76 7.58 7.93
C VAL A 149 15.04 6.23 7.84
N ILE A 150 13.83 6.20 7.26
CA ILE A 150 13.08 4.94 7.11
C ILE A 150 13.81 3.94 6.21
N THR A 151 14.35 4.40 5.07
CA THR A 151 15.13 3.54 4.17
C THR A 151 16.40 3.04 4.85
N ALA A 152 17.12 3.90 5.58
CA ALA A 152 18.31 3.50 6.33
C ALA A 152 18.00 2.41 7.39
N LEU A 153 16.88 2.52 8.11
CA LEU A 153 16.42 1.50 9.05
C LEU A 153 16.13 0.15 8.38
N SER A 154 15.54 0.18 7.17
CA SER A 154 15.21 -1.05 6.42
C SER A 154 16.43 -1.80 5.90
N LEU A 155 17.52 -1.07 5.60
CA LEU A 155 18.80 -1.63 5.16
C LEU A 155 19.58 -2.28 6.32
N GLY A 156 19.21 -1.97 7.56
CA GLY A 156 19.83 -2.51 8.76
C GLY A 156 21.08 -1.73 9.20
N ALA A 157 21.49 -1.98 10.44
CA ALA A 157 22.68 -1.35 11.00
C ALA A 157 23.95 -1.86 10.29
N PRO A 158 24.94 -0.98 10.06
CA PRO A 158 26.19 -1.37 9.43
C PRO A 158 26.95 -2.38 10.31
N ALA A 159 27.59 -3.36 9.66
CA ALA A 159 28.34 -4.40 10.35
C ALA A 159 29.60 -3.82 11.01
N GLU A 160 29.85 -4.21 12.26
CA GLU A 160 31.01 -3.79 13.05
C GLU A 160 32.16 -4.78 12.90
N PHE A 161 33.36 -4.26 12.66
CA PHE A 161 34.57 -5.05 12.52
C PHE A 161 35.72 -4.47 13.35
N ALA A 162 36.61 -5.35 13.81
CA ALA A 162 37.82 -4.97 14.52
C ALA A 162 39.03 -5.02 13.57
N PRO A 163 39.85 -3.95 13.49
CA PRO A 163 41.07 -3.95 12.69
C PRO A 163 42.19 -4.74 13.38
N ASN A 164 43.02 -5.44 12.61
CA ASN A 164 44.19 -6.15 13.15
C ASN A 164 45.39 -5.21 13.36
N ALA A 165 45.49 -4.18 12.51
CA ALA A 165 46.52 -3.14 12.62
C ALA A 165 45.97 -1.77 12.20
N THR A 166 46.32 -0.73 12.95
CA THR A 166 45.86 0.66 12.73
C THR A 166 47.04 1.63 12.71
N ASN A 167 46.84 2.77 12.05
CA ASN A 167 47.84 3.83 12.01
C ASN A 167 47.68 4.76 13.22
N ALA A 168 48.43 4.48 14.29
CA ALA A 168 48.39 5.23 15.54
C ALA A 168 48.62 6.74 15.38
N SER A 169 49.42 7.16 14.40
CA SER A 169 49.72 8.58 14.16
C SER A 169 48.52 9.35 13.60
N LEU A 170 47.80 8.75 12.64
CA LEU A 170 46.60 9.32 12.05
C LEU A 170 45.44 9.33 13.05
N CYS A 171 45.25 8.22 13.76
CA CYS A 171 44.20 8.09 14.78
C CYS A 171 44.35 9.07 15.96
N SER A 172 45.58 9.50 16.29
CA SER A 172 45.81 10.51 17.31
C SER A 172 45.64 11.96 16.80
N SER A 173 45.68 12.19 15.48
CA SER A 173 45.68 13.54 14.88
C SER A 173 44.28 14.03 14.50
N THR A 174 43.37 13.12 14.13
CA THR A 174 41.96 13.42 13.85
C THR A 174 41.14 13.32 15.13
N GLY A 175 41.20 14.37 15.95
CA GLY A 175 40.19 14.77 16.95
C GLY A 175 39.26 13.69 17.54
N GLY A 176 39.79 12.56 18.02
CA GLY A 176 39.01 11.55 18.75
C GLY A 176 38.23 10.52 17.92
N ALA A 177 38.61 10.25 16.67
CA ALA A 177 38.05 9.12 15.91
C ALA A 177 38.44 7.78 16.57
N ASP A 178 37.46 6.95 16.92
CA ASP A 178 37.68 5.66 17.57
C ASP A 178 38.13 4.62 16.53
N CYS A 179 39.45 4.53 16.32
CA CYS A 179 40.05 3.54 15.42
C CYS A 179 40.00 2.09 15.94
N SER A 180 39.38 1.83 17.10
CA SER A 180 39.26 0.47 17.64
C SER A 180 38.30 -0.40 16.82
N ARG A 181 37.41 0.23 16.03
CA ARG A 181 36.36 -0.42 15.26
C ARG A 181 36.21 0.29 13.91
N TYR A 182 35.73 -0.44 12.92
CA TYR A 182 35.31 0.12 11.65
C TYR A 182 34.03 -0.53 11.17
N TYR A 183 33.37 0.14 10.24
CA TYR A 183 32.06 -0.23 9.75
C TYR A 183 32.07 -0.23 8.23
N CYS A 184 31.55 -1.30 7.64
CA CYS A 184 31.31 -1.37 6.20
C CYS A 184 29.86 -0.99 5.92
N VAL A 185 29.68 0.03 5.09
CA VAL A 185 28.38 0.61 4.74
C VAL A 185 28.12 0.35 3.26
N SER A 186 26.96 -0.22 2.92
CA SER A 186 26.61 -0.42 1.51
C SER A 186 26.47 0.92 0.77
N LEU A 187 26.73 0.93 -0.54
CA LEU A 187 26.59 2.13 -1.38
C LEU A 187 25.20 2.78 -1.28
N GLU A 188 24.16 1.99 -1.05
CA GLU A 188 22.78 2.46 -0.92
C GLU A 188 22.51 3.08 0.45
N LEU A 189 23.07 2.49 1.51
CA LEU A 189 23.00 3.07 2.85
C LEU A 189 23.78 4.38 2.93
N ASP A 190 24.99 4.44 2.34
CA ASP A 190 25.83 5.65 2.31
C ASP A 190 25.10 6.86 1.68
N LYS A 191 24.41 6.65 0.56
CA LYS A 191 23.60 7.70 -0.08
C LYS A 191 22.52 8.23 0.87
N ASN A 192 21.82 7.34 1.58
CA ASN A 192 20.77 7.75 2.50
C ASN A 192 21.33 8.48 3.72
N LEU A 193 22.47 8.02 4.30
CA LEU A 193 23.11 8.71 5.42
C LEU A 193 23.47 10.17 5.10
N LYS A 194 23.86 10.44 3.85
CA LYS A 194 24.17 11.79 3.36
C LYS A 194 22.95 12.69 3.25
N GLU A 195 21.82 12.15 2.81
CA GLU A 195 20.56 12.89 2.65
C GLU A 195 19.88 13.18 4.00
N ILE A 196 20.01 12.28 4.99
CA ILE A 196 19.48 12.48 6.36
C ILE A 196 20.07 13.74 7.00
N SER A 197 21.38 13.96 6.87
CA SER A 197 22.03 15.17 7.36
C SER A 197 23.32 15.46 6.63
N SER A 198 23.25 16.36 5.64
CA SER A 198 24.41 16.74 4.83
C SER A 198 25.52 17.40 5.65
N SER A 199 25.17 18.11 6.73
CA SER A 199 26.13 18.76 7.62
C SER A 199 26.83 17.73 8.51
N ALA A 200 26.07 16.87 9.19
CA ALA A 200 26.63 15.86 10.08
C ALA A 200 27.42 14.79 9.32
N TYR A 201 26.98 14.40 8.11
CA TYR A 201 27.72 13.47 7.25
C TYR A 201 29.14 13.95 6.95
N LYS A 202 29.35 15.26 6.76
CA LYS A 202 30.69 15.81 6.47
C LYS A 202 31.57 15.96 7.70
N THR A 203 30.98 16.22 8.86
CA THR A 203 31.73 16.55 10.08
C THR A 203 31.91 15.38 11.03
N LYS A 204 31.01 14.39 10.99
CA LYS A 204 30.98 13.26 11.93
C LYS A 204 31.27 11.90 11.30
N LEU A 205 31.21 11.74 9.96
CA LEU A 205 31.65 10.51 9.30
C LEU A 205 33.10 10.64 8.82
N THR A 206 33.98 9.85 9.43
CA THR A 206 35.39 9.74 9.02
C THR A 206 35.58 8.48 8.19
N LYS A 207 36.14 8.62 6.97
CA LYS A 207 36.50 7.48 6.12
C LYS A 207 37.73 6.75 6.65
N CYS A 208 37.85 5.46 6.37
CA CYS A 208 38.97 4.64 6.80
C CYS A 208 40.31 4.93 6.09
N ASP A 209 40.35 5.88 5.14
CA ASP A 209 41.47 6.12 4.22
C ASP A 209 42.82 6.32 4.95
N GLY A 210 43.62 5.24 5.04
CA GLY A 210 44.94 5.21 5.69
C GLY A 210 44.93 5.03 7.22
N HIS A 211 43.75 4.94 7.85
CA HIS A 211 43.61 4.70 9.29
C HIS A 211 43.72 3.21 9.66
N ILE A 212 43.27 2.33 8.78
CA ILE A 212 43.35 0.87 8.94
C ILE A 212 44.45 0.36 8.01
N LEU A 213 45.40 -0.39 8.57
CA LEU A 213 46.55 -0.93 7.83
C LEU A 213 46.31 -2.40 7.43
N GLU A 214 45.60 -3.16 8.27
CA GLU A 214 45.21 -4.55 7.96
C GLU A 214 43.75 -4.83 8.35
N PRO A 215 42.92 -5.33 7.41
CA PRO A 215 43.25 -5.70 6.02
C PRO A 215 43.42 -4.48 5.08
N ALA A 216 44.24 -4.62 4.03
CA ALA A 216 44.52 -3.53 3.06
C ALA A 216 43.30 -3.04 2.27
N SER A 217 42.27 -3.89 2.13
CA SER A 217 40.93 -3.55 1.65
C SER A 217 39.91 -4.13 2.65
N PRO A 218 39.50 -3.34 3.66
CA PRO A 218 38.73 -3.86 4.79
C PRO A 218 37.26 -4.18 4.47
N CYS A 219 36.71 -3.63 3.40
CA CYS A 219 35.32 -3.86 2.97
C CYS A 219 35.25 -4.34 1.51
N LEU A 220 34.11 -4.88 1.08
CA LEU A 220 33.91 -5.29 -0.31
C LEU A 220 33.92 -4.07 -1.25
N SER A 221 34.16 -4.29 -2.55
CA SER A 221 34.15 -3.23 -3.57
C SER A 221 32.80 -2.51 -3.72
N SER A 222 31.71 -3.11 -3.24
CA SER A 222 30.36 -2.54 -3.20
C SER A 222 30.05 -1.76 -1.92
N GLU A 223 31.03 -1.58 -1.03
CA GLU A 223 30.87 -0.99 0.31
C GLU A 223 31.87 0.14 0.54
N VAL A 224 31.53 1.04 1.46
CA VAL A 224 32.34 2.17 1.88
C VAL A 224 32.73 2.00 3.35
N CYS A 225 34.01 2.14 3.65
CA CYS A 225 34.53 1.98 5.01
C CYS A 225 34.50 3.30 5.78
N TYR A 226 33.90 3.26 6.97
CA TYR A 226 33.83 4.38 7.92
C TYR A 226 34.23 3.94 9.33
N LEU A 227 34.85 4.86 10.09
CA LEU A 227 35.23 4.62 11.50
C LEU A 227 34.06 4.89 12.46
N ASP A 228 33.28 5.94 12.19
CA ASP A 228 32.24 6.44 13.11
C ASP A 228 30.80 6.14 12.65
N ALA A 229 30.62 5.31 11.61
CA ALA A 229 29.29 5.07 11.03
C ALA A 229 28.32 4.42 12.03
N GLY A 230 28.79 3.59 12.98
CA GLY A 230 27.94 3.04 14.03
C GLY A 230 27.35 4.11 14.97
N ARG A 231 28.16 5.11 15.37
CA ARG A 231 27.71 6.23 16.21
C ARG A 231 26.74 7.13 15.44
N TYR A 232 27.06 7.43 14.19
CA TYR A 232 26.18 8.22 13.33
C TYR A 232 24.84 7.54 13.09
N TYR A 233 24.85 6.24 12.77
CA TYR A 233 23.64 5.45 12.59
C TYR A 233 22.80 5.47 13.88
N ARG A 234 23.43 5.37 15.05
CA ARG A 234 22.69 5.43 16.31
C ARG A 234 22.02 6.80 16.54
N GLU A 235 22.80 7.87 16.42
CA GLU A 235 22.35 9.24 16.73
C GLU A 235 21.34 9.78 15.69
N TYR A 236 21.55 9.51 14.40
CA TYR A 236 20.78 10.12 13.31
C TYR A 236 19.75 9.18 12.65
N VAL A 237 19.86 7.86 12.87
CA VAL A 237 18.95 6.86 12.26
C VAL A 237 18.08 6.19 13.32
N THR A 238 18.63 5.77 14.47
CA THR A 238 17.82 5.08 15.51
C THR A 238 17.25 6.01 16.57
N GLU A 239 17.96 7.06 16.98
CA GLU A 239 17.50 8.00 18.02
C GLU A 239 16.80 9.22 17.44
N ASN A 240 16.96 9.47 16.15
CA ASN A 240 16.27 10.55 15.47
C ASN A 240 14.80 10.20 15.23
N HIS A 241 13.94 11.21 15.25
CA HIS A 241 12.51 11.01 15.04
C HIS A 241 12.21 10.77 13.55
N ILE A 242 11.45 9.71 13.29
CA ILE A 242 10.89 9.39 11.97
C ILE A 242 9.86 10.45 11.58
N ILE A 243 9.09 10.95 12.55
CA ILE A 243 8.15 12.06 12.37
C ILE A 243 8.90 13.37 12.57
N SER A 244 9.32 14.00 11.47
CA SER A 244 10.12 15.23 11.49
C SER A 244 9.28 16.52 11.52
N GLY A 245 7.98 16.43 11.23
CA GLY A 245 7.09 17.58 11.16
C GLY A 245 5.60 17.23 11.13
N GLY A 246 4.76 18.27 11.18
CA GLY A 246 3.30 18.16 11.23
C GLY A 246 2.71 18.28 12.64
N ILE A 247 1.38 18.22 12.74
CA ILE A 247 0.63 18.41 13.99
C ILE A 247 0.99 17.34 15.05
N THR A 248 1.49 16.19 14.62
CA THR A 248 1.85 15.06 15.49
C THR A 248 3.34 14.98 15.86
N ALA A 249 4.19 15.89 15.38
CA ALA A 249 5.64 15.85 15.62
C ALA A 249 6.02 15.94 17.12
N GLY A 250 5.22 16.63 17.94
CA GLY A 250 5.46 16.76 19.38
C GLY A 250 5.15 15.51 20.22
N ALA A 251 4.55 14.46 19.62
CA ALA A 251 4.10 13.27 20.34
C ALA A 251 5.10 12.09 20.30
N GLY A 252 6.27 12.28 19.67
CA GLY A 252 7.26 11.22 19.40
C GLY A 252 6.78 10.21 18.35
N ASP A 253 7.63 9.28 17.91
CA ASP A 253 7.33 8.41 16.77
C ASP A 253 6.17 7.44 17.02
N LEU A 254 6.17 6.80 18.19
CA LEU A 254 5.12 5.86 18.58
C LEU A 254 3.81 6.60 18.88
N GLY A 255 3.87 7.70 19.63
CA GLY A 255 2.69 8.48 20.01
C GLY A 255 2.06 9.19 18.81
N GLY A 256 2.87 9.84 17.98
CA GLY A 256 2.44 10.49 16.75
C GLY A 256 1.84 9.51 15.75
N GLY A 257 2.42 8.31 15.63
CA GLY A 257 1.87 7.21 14.82
C GLY A 257 0.49 6.76 15.29
N ILE A 258 0.33 6.50 16.59
CA ILE A 258 -0.97 6.07 17.17
C ILE A 258 -2.02 7.18 17.03
N VAL A 259 -1.69 8.43 17.38
CA VAL A 259 -2.61 9.57 17.29
C VAL A 259 -3.05 9.77 15.85
N SER A 260 -2.12 9.74 14.89
CA SER A 260 -2.45 9.88 13.48
C SER A 260 -3.34 8.74 12.98
N LEU A 261 -3.05 7.50 13.39
CA LEU A 261 -3.88 6.35 13.03
C LEU A 261 -5.31 6.51 13.55
N VAL A 262 -5.48 6.92 14.81
CA VAL A 262 -6.80 7.14 15.44
C VAL A 262 -7.56 8.27 14.73
N VAL A 263 -6.92 9.41 14.49
CA VAL A 263 -7.53 10.55 13.78
C VAL A 263 -7.92 10.15 12.36
N SER A 264 -7.06 9.43 11.65
CA SER A 264 -7.33 8.92 10.30
C SER A 264 -8.50 7.96 10.29
N LEU A 265 -8.57 7.03 11.25
CA LEU A 265 -9.66 6.06 11.37
C LEU A 265 -11.00 6.74 11.72
N LEU A 266 -10.99 7.77 12.59
CA LEU A 266 -12.16 8.58 12.89
C LEU A 266 -12.63 9.37 11.65
N CYS A 267 -11.71 9.99 10.92
CA CYS A 267 -12.04 10.72 9.69
C CYS A 267 -12.58 9.79 8.61
N LEU A 268 -11.97 8.61 8.42
CA LEU A 268 -12.43 7.57 7.49
C LEU A 268 -13.83 7.05 7.86
N SER A 269 -14.05 6.72 9.13
CA SER A 269 -15.34 6.21 9.59
C SER A 269 -16.45 7.26 9.46
N LEU A 270 -16.19 8.53 9.83
CA LEU A 270 -17.12 9.63 9.60
C LEU A 270 -17.39 9.86 8.10
N GLY A 271 -16.35 9.79 7.27
CA GLY A 271 -16.46 9.86 5.82
C GLY A 271 -17.35 8.75 5.25
N LEU A 272 -17.17 7.50 5.71
CA LEU A 272 -17.96 6.35 5.29
C LEU A 272 -19.42 6.45 5.77
N VAL A 273 -19.66 6.91 7.00
CA VAL A 273 -21.02 7.16 7.51
C VAL A 273 -21.70 8.29 6.73
N CYS A 274 -20.97 9.36 6.40
CA CYS A 274 -21.47 10.44 5.57
C CYS A 274 -21.78 9.94 4.16
N LEU A 275 -20.88 9.16 3.56
CA LEU A 275 -21.05 8.56 2.24
C LEU A 275 -22.27 7.66 2.21
N THR A 276 -22.39 6.70 3.12
CA THR A 276 -23.55 5.79 3.21
C THR A 276 -24.86 6.55 3.41
N LYS A 277 -24.88 7.62 4.22
CA LYS A 277 -26.07 8.48 4.38
C LYS A 277 -26.38 9.30 3.14
N CYS A 278 -25.39 9.89 2.48
CA CYS A 278 -25.56 10.62 1.22
C CYS A 278 -26.06 9.69 0.12
N LEU A 279 -25.50 8.49 0.08
CA LEU A 279 -25.84 7.44 -0.85
C LEU A 279 -27.29 6.97 -0.63
N HIS A 280 -27.70 6.73 0.62
CA HIS A 280 -29.09 6.42 0.96
C HIS A 280 -30.05 7.54 0.50
N ARG A 281 -29.65 8.81 0.61
CA ARG A 281 -30.43 9.94 0.08
C ARG A 281 -30.43 10.00 -1.45
N LEU A 282 -29.33 9.67 -2.11
CA LEU A 282 -29.21 9.58 -3.57
C LEU A 282 -30.07 8.44 -4.14
N PHE A 283 -30.15 7.30 -3.42
CA PHE A 283 -30.87 6.10 -3.83
C PHE A 283 -32.39 6.24 -3.82
N ILE A 284 -32.93 7.24 -3.13
CA ILE A 284 -34.35 7.60 -3.18
C ILE A 284 -34.70 8.34 -4.50
N GLY A 285 -33.71 8.85 -5.24
CA GLY A 285 -33.88 9.63 -6.47
C GLY A 285 -33.55 8.90 -7.77
N ARG A 286 -32.66 9.50 -8.58
CA ARG A 286 -32.33 9.07 -9.95
C ARG A 286 -31.71 7.66 -10.04
N ALA A 287 -31.04 7.20 -9.01
CA ALA A 287 -30.33 5.92 -9.02
C ALA A 287 -31.28 4.71 -9.12
N LYS A 288 -32.49 4.79 -8.51
CA LYS A 288 -33.54 3.78 -8.70
C LYS A 288 -33.89 3.60 -10.18
N ARG A 289 -33.94 4.68 -10.96
CA ARG A 289 -34.24 4.63 -12.40
C ARG A 289 -33.12 3.92 -13.16
N VAL A 290 -31.86 4.20 -12.84
CA VAL A 290 -30.70 3.56 -13.49
C VAL A 290 -30.64 2.06 -13.17
N ILE A 291 -30.86 1.68 -11.91
CA ILE A 291 -30.88 0.27 -11.48
C ILE A 291 -32.03 -0.49 -12.15
N VAL A 292 -33.25 0.08 -12.16
CA VAL A 292 -34.41 -0.54 -12.84
C VAL A 292 -34.25 -0.56 -14.36
N MET A 293 -33.48 0.37 -14.94
CA MET A 293 -33.13 0.28 -16.36
C MET A 293 -32.16 -0.88 -16.62
N SER A 294 -31.21 -1.09 -15.71
CA SER A 294 -30.21 -2.16 -15.78
C SER A 294 -30.84 -3.56 -15.82
N THR A 295 -31.99 -3.74 -15.16
CA THR A 295 -32.70 -5.05 -15.19
C THR A 295 -33.25 -5.41 -16.56
N LYS A 296 -33.46 -4.43 -17.45
CA LYS A 296 -33.98 -4.63 -18.82
C LYS A 296 -32.89 -4.78 -19.88
N LEU A 297 -31.63 -4.58 -19.51
CA LEU A 297 -30.50 -4.59 -20.44
C LEU A 297 -29.78 -5.95 -20.44
N ASN A 298 -28.93 -6.17 -21.45
CA ASN A 298 -28.04 -7.33 -21.52
C ASN A 298 -27.05 -7.32 -20.34
N ASP A 299 -26.66 -8.50 -19.84
CA ASP A 299 -25.75 -8.68 -18.71
C ASP A 299 -24.40 -7.98 -18.93
N TYR A 300 -23.89 -7.98 -20.17
CA TYR A 300 -22.66 -7.25 -20.51
C TYR A 300 -22.82 -5.73 -20.34
N VAL A 301 -24.01 -5.18 -20.65
CA VAL A 301 -24.29 -3.76 -20.46
C VAL A 301 -24.45 -3.44 -18.97
N ALA A 302 -25.09 -4.32 -18.21
CA ALA A 302 -25.17 -4.21 -16.76
C ALA A 302 -23.77 -4.21 -16.11
N LEU A 303 -22.85 -5.05 -16.62
CA LEU A 303 -21.45 -5.05 -16.19
C LEU A 303 -20.77 -3.71 -16.47
N LEU A 304 -20.90 -3.16 -17.69
CA LEU A 304 -20.32 -1.85 -18.02
C LEU A 304 -20.91 -0.71 -17.17
N ILE A 305 -22.20 -0.78 -16.83
CA ILE A 305 -22.83 0.16 -15.88
C ILE A 305 -22.15 0.04 -14.50
N GLY A 306 -21.90 -1.18 -14.02
CA GLY A 306 -21.16 -1.42 -12.78
C GLY A 306 -19.76 -0.81 -12.81
N VAL A 307 -19.01 -1.03 -13.91
CA VAL A 307 -17.69 -0.42 -14.12
C VAL A 307 -17.77 1.10 -14.07
N ALA A 308 -18.64 1.71 -14.87
CA ALA A 308 -18.73 3.15 -15.01
C ALA A 308 -19.14 3.83 -13.70
N ILE A 309 -20.15 3.29 -13.01
CA ILE A 309 -20.59 3.84 -11.72
C ILE A 309 -19.47 3.71 -10.69
N THR A 310 -18.76 2.58 -10.63
CA THR A 310 -17.68 2.40 -9.67
C THR A 310 -16.45 3.23 -10.00
N ILE A 311 -16.12 3.51 -11.27
CA ILE A 311 -15.07 4.48 -11.61
C ILE A 311 -15.44 5.89 -11.10
N VAL A 312 -16.72 6.28 -11.16
CA VAL A 312 -17.14 7.58 -10.64
C VAL A 312 -17.13 7.60 -9.11
N VAL A 313 -17.63 6.55 -8.47
CA VAL A 313 -17.78 6.46 -7.01
C VAL A 313 -16.49 6.04 -6.31
N GLN A 314 -15.56 5.43 -7.05
CA GLN A 314 -14.25 4.92 -6.58
C GLN A 314 -14.36 3.87 -5.45
N SER A 315 -15.51 3.19 -5.32
CA SER A 315 -15.74 2.22 -4.26
C SER A 315 -16.75 1.15 -4.68
N SER A 316 -16.32 -0.11 -4.72
CA SER A 316 -17.18 -1.25 -5.03
C SER A 316 -18.14 -1.58 -3.88
N SER A 317 -17.71 -1.46 -2.62
CA SER A 317 -18.53 -1.72 -1.43
C SER A 317 -19.73 -0.77 -1.32
N VAL A 318 -19.57 0.47 -1.76
CA VAL A 318 -20.66 1.46 -1.83
C VAL A 318 -21.69 1.07 -2.88
N ILE A 319 -21.26 0.58 -4.04
CA ILE A 319 -22.17 0.11 -5.11
C ILE A 319 -22.88 -1.17 -4.70
N THR A 320 -22.17 -2.15 -4.15
CA THR A 320 -22.77 -3.41 -3.72
C THR A 320 -23.74 -3.19 -2.54
N SER A 321 -23.34 -2.40 -1.54
CA SER A 321 -24.20 -2.03 -0.41
C SER A 321 -25.44 -1.27 -0.84
N ALA A 322 -25.34 -0.47 -1.90
CA ALA A 322 -26.49 0.21 -2.46
C ALA A 322 -27.47 -0.72 -3.16
N LEU A 323 -26.97 -1.71 -3.89
CA LEU A 323 -27.79 -2.67 -4.64
C LEU A 323 -28.46 -3.69 -3.71
N THR A 324 -27.85 -4.00 -2.56
CA THR A 324 -28.37 -4.94 -1.54
C THR A 324 -29.82 -4.65 -1.11
N PRO A 325 -30.20 -3.42 -0.73
CA PRO A 325 -31.60 -3.07 -0.47
C PRO A 325 -32.54 -3.30 -1.66
N PHE A 326 -32.10 -3.06 -2.91
CA PHE A 326 -32.94 -3.31 -4.09
C PHE A 326 -33.18 -4.80 -4.33
N CYS A 327 -32.18 -5.63 -4.04
CA CYS A 327 -32.36 -7.07 -3.97
C CYS A 327 -33.39 -7.42 -2.90
N GLY A 328 -33.27 -6.87 -1.68
CA GLY A 328 -34.22 -7.04 -0.58
C GLY A 328 -35.67 -6.69 -0.97
N LEU A 329 -35.86 -5.52 -1.57
CA LEU A 329 -37.16 -4.92 -1.86
C LEU A 329 -37.93 -5.50 -3.05
N GLY A 330 -37.38 -6.44 -3.83
CA GLY A 330 -38.07 -6.85 -5.06
C GLY A 330 -37.45 -6.38 -6.36
N LEU A 331 -36.74 -5.25 -6.31
CA LEU A 331 -36.53 -4.37 -7.45
C LEU A 331 -35.37 -4.78 -8.37
N LEU A 332 -34.41 -5.54 -7.82
CA LEU A 332 -33.27 -6.08 -8.54
C LEU A 332 -33.25 -7.60 -8.39
N THR A 333 -33.10 -8.32 -9.51
CA THR A 333 -32.94 -9.77 -9.50
C THR A 333 -31.49 -10.15 -9.21
N LEU A 334 -31.27 -11.29 -8.55
CA LEU A 334 -29.93 -11.78 -8.24
C LEU A 334 -29.09 -12.02 -9.52
N GLU A 335 -29.75 -12.42 -10.61
CA GLU A 335 -29.13 -12.59 -11.93
C GLU A 335 -28.49 -11.29 -12.44
N LYS A 336 -29.13 -10.13 -12.18
CA LYS A 336 -28.61 -8.82 -12.60
C LYS A 336 -27.66 -8.21 -11.57
N MET A 337 -27.74 -8.64 -10.31
CA MET A 337 -26.77 -8.28 -9.28
C MET A 337 -25.36 -8.77 -9.65
N LEU A 338 -25.23 -10.00 -10.15
CA LEU A 338 -23.94 -10.58 -10.54
C LEU A 338 -23.13 -9.70 -11.52
N PRO A 339 -23.60 -9.40 -12.75
CA PRO A 339 -22.84 -8.58 -13.69
C PRO A 339 -22.54 -7.18 -13.15
N LEU A 340 -23.46 -6.56 -12.40
CA LEU A 340 -23.24 -5.25 -11.78
C LEU A 340 -22.10 -5.29 -10.75
N THR A 341 -22.08 -6.33 -9.90
CA THR A 341 -21.01 -6.50 -8.89
C THR A 341 -19.66 -6.86 -9.50
N LEU A 342 -19.63 -7.69 -10.56
CA LEU A 342 -18.42 -7.96 -11.34
C LEU A 342 -17.86 -6.68 -11.96
N GLY A 343 -18.74 -5.87 -12.56
CA GLY A 343 -18.38 -4.56 -13.07
C GLY A 343 -17.82 -3.64 -11.99
N ALA A 344 -18.39 -3.69 -10.78
CA ALA A 344 -17.90 -2.90 -9.67
C ALA A 344 -16.46 -3.30 -9.26
N ASN A 345 -16.12 -4.58 -9.22
CA ASN A 345 -14.75 -5.03 -8.93
C ASN A 345 -13.74 -4.58 -9.98
N ILE A 346 -14.11 -4.68 -11.26
CA ILE A 346 -13.28 -4.17 -12.38
C ILE A 346 -13.11 -2.64 -12.26
N GLY A 347 -14.17 -1.92 -11.89
CA GLY A 347 -14.13 -0.48 -11.68
C GLY A 347 -13.13 -0.06 -10.58
N THR A 348 -13.07 -0.80 -9.46
CA THR A 348 -12.10 -0.51 -8.39
C THR A 348 -10.65 -0.76 -8.80
N THR A 349 -10.38 -1.58 -9.82
CA THR A 349 -9.03 -1.72 -10.37
C THR A 349 -8.54 -0.39 -10.98
N VAL A 350 -9.44 0.39 -11.60
CA VAL A 350 -9.11 1.73 -12.10
C VAL A 350 -8.75 2.66 -10.95
N THR A 351 -9.43 2.56 -9.80
CA THR A 351 -9.07 3.29 -8.57
C THR A 351 -7.66 2.94 -8.10
N ALA A 352 -7.32 1.66 -8.05
CA ALA A 352 -5.98 1.22 -7.66
C ALA A 352 -4.91 1.70 -8.65
N LEU A 353 -5.22 1.68 -9.95
CA LEU A 353 -4.31 2.20 -10.98
C LEU A 353 -4.10 3.71 -10.83
N ILE A 354 -5.15 4.48 -10.57
CA ILE A 354 -5.06 5.91 -10.26
C ILE A 354 -4.18 6.16 -9.04
N ALA A 355 -4.26 5.32 -8.00
CA ALA A 355 -3.37 5.39 -6.84
C ALA A 355 -1.91 5.10 -7.23
N ALA A 356 -1.65 4.11 -8.09
CA ALA A 356 -0.31 3.82 -8.61
C ALA A 356 0.28 4.98 -9.44
N LEU A 357 -0.56 5.75 -10.13
CA LEU A 357 -0.13 6.93 -10.87
C LEU A 357 0.46 8.03 -9.98
N THR A 358 0.30 7.97 -8.65
CA THR A 358 0.95 8.93 -7.73
C THR A 358 2.47 8.81 -7.72
N LYS A 359 3.03 7.60 -7.83
CA LYS A 359 4.48 7.38 -7.86
C LYS A 359 5.01 6.98 -9.24
N MET A 360 4.12 6.53 -10.13
CA MET A 360 4.46 6.12 -11.51
C MET A 360 5.70 5.21 -11.58
N SER A 361 5.77 4.21 -10.70
CA SER A 361 6.82 3.19 -10.73
C SER A 361 6.28 1.87 -11.28
N HIS A 362 7.17 1.10 -11.90
CA HIS A 362 6.87 -0.23 -12.43
C HIS A 362 6.19 -1.11 -11.39
N ASN A 363 6.79 -1.20 -10.21
CA ASN A 363 6.27 -2.00 -9.11
C ASN A 363 4.90 -1.50 -8.60
N THR A 364 4.61 -0.19 -8.65
CA THR A 364 3.32 0.37 -8.21
C THR A 364 2.18 0.03 -9.16
N ILE A 365 2.40 0.07 -10.47
CA ILE A 365 1.40 -0.30 -11.46
C ILE A 365 1.18 -1.81 -11.45
N HIS A 366 2.27 -2.57 -11.37
CA HIS A 366 2.23 -4.03 -11.23
C HIS A 366 1.31 -4.42 -10.07
N ILE A 367 1.58 -3.93 -8.86
CA ILE A 367 0.80 -4.32 -7.68
C ILE A 367 -0.65 -3.80 -7.75
N ALA A 368 -0.91 -2.64 -8.36
CA ALA A 368 -2.27 -2.12 -8.52
C ALA A 368 -3.13 -3.00 -9.43
N LEU A 369 -2.56 -3.60 -10.47
CA LEU A 369 -3.27 -4.52 -11.36
C LEU A 369 -3.68 -5.82 -10.64
N CYS A 370 -2.98 -6.21 -9.58
CA CYS A 370 -3.37 -7.37 -8.76
C CYS A 370 -4.73 -7.15 -8.07
N HIS A 371 -5.19 -5.91 -7.91
CA HIS A 371 -6.50 -5.60 -7.30
C HIS A 371 -7.69 -6.04 -8.15
N LEU A 372 -7.47 -6.34 -9.44
CA LEU A 372 -8.48 -6.92 -10.33
C LEU A 372 -8.94 -8.31 -9.86
N PHE A 373 -8.06 -9.04 -9.17
CA PHE A 373 -8.22 -10.46 -8.88
C PHE A 373 -8.62 -10.72 -7.42
#